data_AF-A0A9X3XB52-F1
#
_entry.id   AF-A0A9X3XB52-F1
#
_cell.length_a   1.000
_cell.length_b   1.000
_cell.length_c   1.000
_cell.angle_alpha   90.00
_cell.angle_beta   90.00
_cell.angle_gamma   90.00
#
_symmetry.space_group_name_H-M   'P 1'
#
loop_
_entity.id
_entity.type
_entity.pdbx_description
1 polymer ?
#
loop_
_entity_poly.entity_id
_entity_poly.type
_entity_poly.pdbx_seq_one_letter_code
_entity_poly.pdbx_strand_id
1 'polypeptide(L)'
;MSEATLDTKPAEPEAPTAPEAPAAPEAQALLDFERAEFGEPAAKHVQCGICASAITTAYYQLLDKVLCSSCRDGVHRSVEDARSGAAFGKAFLQAGAVAFGLGLVYALFVHFTQIQLALATIGIGLLVGRAVQRVTRGFGSTKHQVLAVVLTYLASAMGYLPVILGAFQQGDSGEQSLGLVGGVIYFVLTAGLTLAAPFLDITSGFSGVLGALIIFFGLRTAWQASRGIGGPVAISGPYQVNPSPTP
;
A
#
# COMPACT_ATOMS: atom_id res chain seq x y z
N MET A 1 -108.13 32.33 -3.00
CA MET A 1 -107.83 31.50 -1.82
C MET A 1 -106.56 30.73 -2.18
N SER A 2 -105.38 31.15 -1.72
CA SER A 2 -104.89 31.08 -0.33
C SER A 2 -104.34 29.68 -0.03
N GLU A 3 -103.22 29.46 0.66
CA GLU A 3 -102.07 30.30 1.09
C GLU A 3 -101.05 29.32 1.71
N ALA A 4 -99.74 29.43 1.44
CA ALA A 4 -98.72 28.61 2.11
C ALA A 4 -97.31 29.25 2.01
N THR A 5 -96.97 30.07 3.00
CA THR A 5 -95.66 30.67 3.32
C THR A 5 -94.55 29.61 3.50
N LEU A 6 -93.33 29.80 2.94
CA LEU A 6 -92.06 30.28 3.58
C LEU A 6 -91.51 29.37 4.72
N ASP A 7 -90.21 29.17 4.95
CA ASP A 7 -88.93 29.86 4.59
C ASP A 7 -87.76 28.79 4.69
N THR A 8 -86.45 28.90 4.39
CA THR A 8 -85.44 29.93 4.01
C THR A 8 -84.26 29.30 3.22
N LYS A 9 -83.46 30.09 2.48
CA LYS A 9 -82.08 29.79 2.02
C LYS A 9 -81.24 31.10 2.03
N PRO A 10 -80.06 31.20 2.71
CA PRO A 10 -78.75 30.71 2.20
C PRO A 10 -77.87 30.04 3.31
N ALA A 11 -76.61 29.60 3.12
CA ALA A 11 -75.62 29.82 2.05
C ALA A 11 -74.73 28.59 1.72
N GLU A 12 -73.91 28.73 0.67
CA GLU A 12 -72.98 27.78 0.01
C GLU A 12 -71.50 27.97 0.50
N PRO A 13 -70.41 27.32 -0.04
CA PRO A 13 -70.27 26.48 -1.26
C PRO A 13 -69.38 25.18 -1.17
N GLU A 14 -69.19 24.56 -2.34
CA GLU A 14 -68.04 23.72 -2.81
C GLU A 14 -67.88 22.23 -2.40
N ALA A 15 -67.06 21.50 -3.18
CA ALA A 15 -67.09 20.04 -3.37
C ALA A 15 -65.69 19.38 -3.46
N PRO A 16 -65.60 18.04 -3.44
CA PRO A 16 -64.75 17.34 -4.43
C PRO A 16 -65.32 16.00 -4.97
N THR A 17 -64.67 15.44 -5.99
CA THR A 17 -65.06 14.20 -6.72
C THR A 17 -63.92 13.19 -6.84
N ALA A 18 -64.22 11.87 -6.87
CA ALA A 18 -63.28 10.80 -7.23
C ALA A 18 -64.02 9.59 -7.87
N PRO A 19 -63.53 8.97 -8.98
CA PRO A 19 -64.31 7.97 -9.74
C PRO A 19 -63.67 6.56 -9.93
N GLU A 20 -64.51 5.63 -10.38
CA GLU A 20 -64.26 4.36 -11.12
C GLU A 20 -63.29 3.26 -10.61
N ALA A 21 -63.50 2.03 -11.11
CA ALA A 21 -62.76 0.82 -10.74
C ALA A 21 -62.48 -0.09 -11.96
N PRO A 22 -61.48 -1.00 -11.85
CA PRO A 22 -61.59 -2.30 -12.52
C PRO A 22 -61.20 -3.49 -11.62
N ALA A 23 -61.52 -4.71 -12.09
CA ALA A 23 -61.13 -5.96 -11.44
C ALA A 23 -59.65 -6.31 -11.71
N ALA A 24 -59.04 -7.10 -10.83
CA ALA A 24 -57.61 -7.43 -10.87
C ALA A 24 -57.32 -8.87 -11.39
N PRO A 25 -56.69 -9.01 -12.56
CA PRO A 25 -55.95 -10.21 -12.95
C PRO A 25 -54.46 -10.11 -12.56
N GLU A 26 -53.84 -11.28 -12.37
CA GLU A 26 -52.44 -11.57 -12.71
C GLU A 26 -51.35 -10.65 -12.12
N ALA A 27 -51.03 -10.89 -10.85
CA ALA A 27 -49.74 -10.53 -10.25
C ALA A 27 -48.58 -11.35 -10.85
N GLN A 28 -48.31 -11.13 -12.14
CA GLN A 28 -47.21 -11.73 -12.90
C GLN A 28 -46.90 -10.88 -14.15
N ALA A 29 -46.60 -9.59 -13.94
CA ALA A 29 -45.88 -8.78 -14.92
C ALA A 29 -44.51 -9.42 -15.15
N LEU A 30 -44.43 -10.22 -16.21
CA LEU A 30 -43.34 -11.14 -16.50
C LEU A 30 -42.04 -10.35 -16.71
N LEU A 31 -40.98 -10.70 -15.98
CA LEU A 31 -39.64 -10.17 -16.25
C LEU A 31 -39.18 -10.75 -17.61
N ASP A 32 -39.45 -10.01 -18.68
CA ASP A 32 -39.41 -10.54 -20.05
C ASP A 32 -37.96 -10.67 -20.56
N PHE A 33 -37.30 -11.74 -20.13
CA PHE A 33 -35.89 -12.02 -20.43
C PHE A 33 -35.62 -12.28 -21.92
N GLU A 34 -36.64 -12.48 -22.77
CA GLU A 34 -36.45 -12.55 -24.24
C GLU A 34 -36.28 -11.17 -24.88
N ARG A 35 -36.75 -10.08 -24.25
CA ARG A 35 -36.85 -8.77 -24.90
C ARG A 35 -36.16 -7.65 -24.12
N ALA A 36 -34.88 -7.45 -24.42
CA ALA A 36 -34.16 -6.25 -23.99
C ALA A 36 -34.72 -4.99 -24.66
N GLU A 37 -35.49 -4.19 -23.92
CA GLU A 37 -35.78 -2.81 -24.31
C GLU A 37 -34.50 -1.96 -24.22
N PHE A 38 -33.87 -1.76 -25.37
CA PHE A 38 -32.84 -0.74 -25.53
C PHE A 38 -33.51 0.64 -25.52
N GLY A 39 -33.81 1.14 -24.33
CA GLY A 39 -34.19 2.54 -24.13
C GLY A 39 -33.18 3.47 -24.81
N GLU A 40 -33.70 4.53 -25.43
CA GLU A 40 -32.98 5.59 -26.16
C GLU A 40 -31.57 5.82 -25.57
N PRO A 41 -30.48 5.81 -26.38
CA PRO A 41 -29.11 5.80 -25.88
C PRO A 41 -28.68 7.14 -25.27
N ALA A 42 -29.24 7.45 -24.09
CA ALA A 42 -28.63 8.23 -23.04
C ALA A 42 -27.29 7.55 -22.71
N ALA A 43 -26.25 7.95 -23.45
CA ALA A 43 -24.96 7.29 -23.47
C ALA A 43 -24.48 7.11 -22.03
N LYS A 44 -24.37 5.85 -21.59
CA LYS A 44 -24.04 5.48 -20.20
C LYS A 44 -22.60 5.89 -19.89
N HIS A 45 -22.43 7.18 -19.64
CA HIS A 45 -21.17 7.87 -19.50
C HIS A 45 -20.52 7.46 -18.17
N VAL A 46 -19.80 6.35 -18.20
CA VAL A 46 -19.02 5.86 -17.06
C VAL A 46 -18.00 6.93 -16.71
N GLN A 47 -18.12 7.54 -15.53
CA GLN A 47 -17.21 8.58 -15.10
C GLN A 47 -15.88 7.97 -14.63
N CYS A 48 -14.76 8.59 -14.99
CA CYS A 48 -13.46 8.16 -14.49
C CYS A 48 -13.33 8.49 -12.99
N GLY A 49 -13.05 7.47 -12.16
CA GLY A 49 -12.88 7.61 -10.70
C GLY A 49 -11.59 8.31 -10.24
N ILE A 50 -10.95 9.10 -11.12
CA ILE A 50 -9.77 9.94 -10.84
C ILE A 50 -10.01 11.37 -11.34
N CYS A 51 -10.40 11.57 -12.61
CA CYS A 51 -10.60 12.90 -13.20
C CYS A 51 -12.07 13.30 -13.43
N ALA A 52 -13.04 12.47 -13.00
CA ALA A 52 -14.49 12.65 -13.17
C ALA A 52 -15.01 12.78 -14.62
N SER A 53 -14.14 12.71 -15.64
CA SER A 53 -14.54 12.82 -17.05
C SER A 53 -15.47 11.69 -17.48
N ALA A 54 -16.52 12.02 -18.23
CA ALA A 54 -17.34 11.05 -18.95
C ALA A 54 -16.49 10.23 -19.94
N ILE A 55 -16.54 8.90 -19.85
CA ILE A 55 -15.91 8.00 -20.81
C ILE A 55 -16.99 7.55 -21.82
N THR A 56 -16.70 7.67 -23.12
CA THR A 56 -17.64 7.36 -24.21
C THR A 56 -17.19 6.21 -25.13
N THR A 57 -15.89 5.92 -25.18
CA THR A 57 -15.32 4.88 -26.06
C THR A 57 -14.92 3.64 -25.25
N ALA A 58 -13.72 3.62 -24.68
CA ALA A 58 -13.18 2.50 -23.90
C ALA A 58 -12.83 2.92 -22.47
N TYR A 59 -13.23 2.08 -21.51
CA TYR A 59 -12.86 2.19 -20.11
C TYR A 59 -11.94 1.04 -19.69
N TYR A 60 -11.27 1.26 -18.56
CA TYR A 60 -10.35 0.32 -17.94
C TYR A 60 -10.70 0.17 -16.45
N GLN A 61 -10.52 -1.02 -15.87
CA GLN A 61 -10.73 -1.23 -14.44
C GLN A 61 -9.40 -1.49 -13.73
N LEU A 62 -9.26 -0.97 -12.51
CA LEU A 62 -8.16 -1.24 -11.60
C LEU A 62 -8.73 -1.47 -10.20
N LEU A 63 -8.90 -2.74 -9.83
CA LEU A 63 -9.82 -3.14 -8.77
C LEU A 63 -11.20 -2.47 -9.03
N ASP A 64 -11.88 -1.97 -8.01
CA ASP A 64 -13.20 -1.34 -8.11
C ASP A 64 -13.22 0.08 -8.72
N LYS A 65 -12.11 0.57 -9.30
CA LYS A 65 -12.02 1.91 -9.91
C LYS A 65 -11.98 1.85 -11.42
N VAL A 66 -12.80 2.68 -12.07
CA VAL A 66 -12.81 2.88 -13.52
C VAL A 66 -11.92 4.04 -13.95
N LEU A 67 -11.07 3.81 -14.96
CA LEU A 67 -10.11 4.75 -15.51
C LEU A 67 -10.34 4.98 -17.01
N CYS A 68 -10.16 6.22 -17.45
CA CYS A 68 -9.97 6.54 -18.87
C CYS A 68 -8.51 6.26 -19.31
N SER A 69 -8.23 6.32 -20.61
CA SER A 69 -6.88 6.14 -21.17
C SER A 69 -5.85 7.10 -20.54
N SER A 70 -6.14 8.40 -20.50
CA SER A 70 -5.23 9.40 -19.92
C SER A 70 -4.88 9.11 -18.45
N CYS A 71 -5.85 8.68 -17.64
CA CYS A 71 -5.59 8.28 -16.25
C CYS A 71 -4.83 6.95 -16.13
N ARG A 72 -5.10 5.96 -17.01
CA ARG A 72 -4.28 4.74 -17.14
C ARG A 72 -2.81 5.12 -17.39
N ASP A 73 -2.55 6.02 -18.33
CA ASP A 73 -1.18 6.39 -18.72
C ASP A 73 -0.49 7.27 -17.67
N GLY A 74 -1.25 8.06 -16.91
CA GLY A 74 -0.74 8.77 -15.73
C GLY A 74 -0.34 7.81 -14.59
N VAL A 75 -1.12 6.74 -14.38
CA VAL A 75 -0.78 5.67 -13.42
C VAL A 75 0.43 4.87 -13.87
N HIS A 76 0.54 4.51 -15.16
CA HIS A 76 1.73 3.82 -15.69
C HIS A 76 3.01 4.64 -15.46
N ARG A 77 3.03 5.93 -15.86
CA ARG A 77 4.18 6.81 -15.60
C ARG A 77 4.51 6.90 -14.10
N SER A 78 3.50 7.06 -13.24
CA SER A 78 3.70 7.10 -11.78
C SER A 78 4.35 5.82 -11.22
N VAL A 79 4.04 4.66 -11.80
CA VAL A 79 4.62 3.36 -11.43
C VAL A 79 6.03 3.19 -12.00
N GLU A 80 6.32 3.73 -13.18
CA GLU A 80 7.64 3.75 -13.81
C GLU A 80 8.59 4.70 -13.07
N ASP A 81 8.14 5.90 -12.71
CA ASP A 81 8.85 6.86 -11.86
C ASP A 81 9.21 6.23 -10.51
N ALA A 82 8.27 5.52 -9.87
CA ALA A 82 8.50 4.78 -8.63
C ALA A 82 9.44 3.55 -8.80
N ARG A 83 9.69 3.10 -10.03
CA ARG A 83 10.67 2.06 -10.38
C ARG A 83 12.01 2.62 -10.85
N SER A 84 12.10 3.93 -11.08
CA SER A 84 13.29 4.61 -11.60
C SER A 84 14.51 4.52 -10.67
N GLY A 85 15.72 4.61 -11.26
CA GLY A 85 16.96 4.67 -10.49
C GLY A 85 17.05 5.92 -9.59
N ALA A 86 16.45 7.03 -10.00
CA ALA A 86 16.39 8.26 -9.22
C ALA A 86 15.52 8.10 -7.96
N ALA A 87 14.37 7.44 -8.07
CA ALA A 87 13.55 7.09 -6.90
C ALA A 87 14.28 6.15 -5.95
N PHE A 88 14.99 5.14 -6.47
CA PHE A 88 15.80 4.22 -5.66
C PHE A 88 16.95 4.95 -4.93
N GLY A 89 17.69 5.84 -5.60
CA GLY A 89 18.75 6.64 -4.98
C GLY A 89 18.23 7.56 -3.87
N LYS A 90 17.06 8.19 -4.09
CA LYS A 90 16.38 8.98 -3.06
C LYS A 90 15.92 8.11 -1.88
N ALA A 91 15.38 6.91 -2.15
CA ALA A 91 15.01 5.94 -1.12
C ALA A 91 16.21 5.48 -0.29
N PHE A 92 17.35 5.18 -0.93
CA PHE A 92 18.59 4.83 -0.25
C PHE A 92 19.05 5.94 0.71
N LEU A 93 19.12 7.18 0.24
CA LEU A 93 19.57 8.31 1.08
C LEU A 93 18.60 8.61 2.23
N GLN A 94 17.29 8.72 1.95
CA GLN A 94 16.31 9.12 2.95
C GLN A 94 15.99 8.01 3.97
N ALA A 95 15.83 6.76 3.53
CA ALA A 95 15.65 5.64 4.47
C ALA A 95 16.97 5.24 5.13
N GLY A 96 18.11 5.42 4.47
CA GLY A 96 19.44 5.19 5.04
C GLY A 96 19.75 6.12 6.20
N ALA A 97 19.43 7.41 6.09
CA ALA A 97 19.55 8.36 7.21
C ALA A 97 18.70 7.95 8.42
N VAL A 98 17.46 7.48 8.19
CA VAL A 98 16.57 6.99 9.26
C VAL A 98 17.10 5.68 9.88
N ALA A 99 17.59 4.75 9.06
CA ALA A 99 18.20 3.51 9.52
C ALA A 99 19.48 3.76 10.32
N PHE A 100 20.30 4.74 9.92
CA PHE A 100 21.50 5.16 10.65
C PHE A 100 21.15 5.76 12.01
N GLY A 101 20.17 6.68 12.07
CA GLY A 101 19.69 7.24 13.34
C GLY A 101 19.15 6.16 14.30
N LEU A 102 18.37 5.19 13.79
CA LEU A 102 17.88 4.06 14.57
C LEU A 102 19.01 3.15 15.07
N GLY A 103 19.99 2.83 14.22
CA GLY A 103 21.15 2.02 14.58
C GLY A 103 22.03 2.68 15.65
N LEU A 104 22.25 4.00 15.54
CA LEU A 104 22.99 4.77 16.54
C LEU A 104 22.28 4.82 17.90
N VAL A 105 20.96 5.06 17.91
CA VAL A 105 20.16 5.02 19.15
C VAL A 105 20.18 3.62 19.79
N TYR A 106 20.11 2.56 18.98
CA TYR A 106 20.23 1.19 19.46
C TYR A 106 21.62 0.87 20.03
N ALA A 107 22.70 1.29 19.36
CA ALA A 107 24.07 1.09 19.84
C ALA A 107 24.32 1.78 21.19
N LEU A 108 23.84 3.03 21.35
CA LEU A 108 23.89 3.74 22.63
C LEU A 108 23.06 3.04 23.71
N PHE A 109 21.86 2.56 23.39
CA PHE A 109 21.01 1.83 24.33
C PHE A 109 21.67 0.53 24.82
N VAL A 110 22.25 -0.27 23.90
CA VAL A 110 22.96 -1.51 24.26
C VAL A 110 24.18 -1.21 25.14
N HIS A 111 24.95 -0.17 24.81
CA HIS A 111 26.11 0.25 25.61
C HIS A 111 25.75 0.60 27.06
N PHE A 112 24.66 1.36 27.28
CA PHE A 112 24.24 1.73 28.64
C PHE A 112 23.51 0.61 29.40
N THR A 113 22.73 -0.23 28.73
CA THR A 113 21.85 -1.19 29.42
C THR A 113 22.43 -2.60 29.57
N GLN A 114 23.42 -2.99 28.75
CA GLN A 114 24.04 -4.32 28.73
C GLN A 114 23.05 -5.49 28.49
N ILE A 115 21.78 -5.22 28.17
CA ILE A 115 20.75 -6.22 27.92
C ILE A 115 20.52 -6.34 26.41
N GLN A 116 20.74 -7.54 25.87
CA GLN A 116 20.48 -7.85 24.47
C GLN A 116 18.96 -8.00 24.22
N LEU A 117 18.28 -6.88 23.97
CA LEU A 117 16.85 -6.86 23.67
C LEU A 117 16.54 -7.43 22.28
N ALA A 118 16.40 -8.75 22.21
CA ALA A 118 15.89 -9.52 21.07
C ALA A 118 14.65 -8.90 20.38
N LEU A 119 13.77 -8.26 21.15
CA LEU A 119 12.54 -7.63 20.65
C LEU A 119 12.80 -6.31 19.89
N ALA A 120 13.94 -5.65 20.13
CA ALA A 120 14.26 -4.34 19.57
C ALA A 120 14.52 -4.39 18.05
N THR A 121 15.17 -5.45 17.55
CA THR A 121 15.43 -5.64 16.10
C THR A 121 14.15 -5.78 15.29
N ILE A 122 13.10 -6.39 15.86
CA ILE A 122 11.76 -6.46 15.23
C ILE A 122 11.14 -5.05 15.16
N GLY A 123 11.26 -4.25 16.23
CA GLY A 123 10.83 -2.85 16.24
C GLY A 123 11.57 -1.98 15.23
N ILE A 124 12.90 -2.10 15.15
CA ILE A 124 13.74 -1.41 14.16
C ILE A 124 13.34 -1.81 12.74
N GLY A 125 13.12 -3.11 12.47
CA GLY A 125 12.66 -3.60 11.17
C GLY A 125 11.31 -3.02 10.74
N LEU A 126 10.34 -2.89 11.66
CA LEU A 126 9.07 -2.20 11.39
C LEU A 126 9.26 -0.73 11.03
N LEU A 127 10.17 -0.03 11.72
CA LEU A 127 10.42 1.39 11.52
C LEU A 127 11.19 1.68 10.22
N VAL A 128 12.23 0.90 9.91
CA VAL A 128 13.00 1.01 8.66
C VAL A 128 12.14 0.60 7.46
N GLY A 129 11.38 -0.49 7.53
CA GLY A 129 10.44 -0.88 6.47
C GLY A 129 9.43 0.21 6.15
N ARG A 130 8.80 0.80 7.19
CA ARG A 130 7.89 1.95 7.03
C ARG A 130 8.60 3.23 6.57
N ALA A 131 9.87 3.44 6.90
CA ALA A 131 10.65 4.55 6.37
C ALA A 131 10.82 4.42 4.84
N VAL A 132 11.16 3.22 4.36
CA VAL A 132 11.21 2.92 2.92
C VAL A 132 9.85 3.15 2.25
N GLN A 133 8.75 2.60 2.79
CA GLN A 133 7.40 2.80 2.21
C GLN A 133 6.99 4.27 2.09
N ARG A 134 7.33 5.12 3.08
CA ARG A 134 7.04 6.57 3.01
C ARG A 134 7.76 7.24 1.85
N VAL A 135 9.02 6.88 1.59
CA VAL A 135 9.80 7.47 0.48
C VAL A 135 9.33 6.94 -0.88
N THR A 136 8.96 5.65 -0.98
CA THR A 136 8.43 5.07 -2.23
C THR A 136 6.94 5.32 -2.46
N ARG A 137 6.29 6.16 -1.64
CA ARG A 137 4.85 6.50 -1.71
C ARG A 137 3.92 5.28 -1.72
N GLY A 138 4.31 4.20 -1.04
CA GLY A 138 3.53 2.96 -0.99
C GLY A 138 3.62 2.06 -2.24
N PHE A 139 4.36 2.44 -3.29
CA PHE A 139 4.72 1.50 -4.36
C PHE A 139 5.95 0.68 -3.93
N GLY A 140 5.93 -0.64 -4.10
CA GLY A 140 6.90 -1.52 -3.43
C GLY A 140 7.51 -2.60 -4.31
N SER A 141 8.46 -2.25 -5.18
CA SER A 141 9.18 -3.26 -5.98
C SER A 141 10.13 -4.11 -5.12
N THR A 142 10.50 -5.29 -5.60
CA THR A 142 11.42 -6.22 -4.91
C THR A 142 12.78 -5.59 -4.59
N LYS A 143 13.29 -4.69 -5.45
CA LYS A 143 14.52 -3.91 -5.21
C LYS A 143 14.43 -3.06 -3.93
N HIS A 144 13.27 -2.46 -3.66
CA HIS A 144 13.05 -1.68 -2.43
C HIS A 144 12.84 -2.57 -1.19
N GLN A 145 12.30 -3.78 -1.35
CA GLN A 145 12.18 -4.77 -0.27
C GLN A 145 13.56 -5.32 0.14
N VAL A 146 14.43 -5.62 -0.83
CA VAL A 146 15.86 -5.95 -0.59
C VAL A 146 16.58 -4.78 0.08
N LEU A 147 16.39 -3.54 -0.40
CA LEU A 147 16.97 -2.35 0.22
C LEU A 147 16.56 -2.18 1.69
N ALA A 148 15.28 -2.39 2.02
CA ALA A 148 14.81 -2.31 3.40
C ALA A 148 15.46 -3.35 4.32
N VAL A 149 15.67 -4.57 3.81
CA VAL A 149 16.38 -5.64 4.52
C VAL A 149 17.86 -5.29 4.72
N VAL A 150 18.55 -4.82 3.68
CA VAL A 150 19.97 -4.41 3.78
C VAL A 150 20.15 -3.21 4.72
N LEU A 151 19.27 -2.20 4.67
CA LEU A 151 19.33 -1.05 5.59
C LEU A 151 19.04 -1.45 7.05
N THR A 152 18.05 -2.32 7.27
CA THR A 152 17.78 -2.89 8.61
C THR A 152 18.99 -3.67 9.11
N TYR A 153 19.66 -4.39 8.21
CA TYR A 153 20.83 -5.19 8.55
C TYR A 153 22.03 -4.31 8.96
N LEU A 154 22.38 -3.31 8.16
CA LEU A 154 23.45 -2.35 8.48
C LEU A 154 23.15 -1.57 9.77
N ALA A 155 21.88 -1.21 10.02
CA ALA A 155 21.45 -0.59 11.27
C ALA A 155 21.63 -1.50 12.49
N SER A 156 21.33 -2.81 12.35
CA SER A 156 21.54 -3.79 13.42
C SER A 156 23.02 -4.07 13.67
N ALA A 157 23.85 -4.10 12.61
CA ALA A 157 25.30 -4.30 12.71
C ALA A 157 26.00 -3.16 13.48
N MET A 158 25.50 -1.93 13.39
CA MET A 158 26.01 -0.81 14.21
C MET A 158 25.86 -1.01 15.72
N GLY A 159 24.99 -1.91 16.18
CA GLY A 159 24.91 -2.28 17.60
C GLY A 159 26.21 -2.91 18.16
N TYR A 160 27.06 -3.47 17.29
CA TYR A 160 28.32 -4.13 17.66
C TYR A 160 29.55 -3.21 17.60
N LEU A 161 29.38 -1.94 17.17
CA LEU A 161 30.45 -0.94 17.11
C LEU A 161 31.34 -0.85 18.37
N PRO A 162 30.82 -0.79 19.62
CA PRO A 162 31.68 -0.69 20.80
C PRO A 162 32.57 -1.93 21.01
N VAL A 163 32.08 -3.12 20.64
CA VAL A 163 32.88 -4.37 20.73
C VAL A 163 33.98 -4.37 19.66
N ILE A 164 33.65 -3.95 18.44
CA ILE A 164 34.59 -3.85 17.32
C ILE A 164 35.69 -2.80 17.62
N LEU A 165 35.30 -1.63 18.15
CA LEU A 165 36.24 -0.57 18.54
C LEU A 165 37.12 -0.98 19.73
N GLY A 166 36.58 -1.73 20.70
CA GLY A 166 37.38 -2.33 21.78
C GLY A 166 38.40 -3.34 21.26
N ALA A 167 38.01 -4.21 20.33
CA ALA A 167 38.92 -5.15 19.67
C ALA A 167 40.06 -4.43 18.93
N PHE A 168 39.77 -3.33 18.23
CA PHE A 168 40.80 -2.47 17.61
C PHE A 168 41.73 -1.77 18.61
N GLN A 169 41.33 -1.58 19.87
CA GLN A 169 42.19 -1.05 20.93
C GLN A 169 43.06 -2.11 21.61
N GLN A 170 42.82 -3.40 21.35
CA GLN A 170 43.71 -4.50 21.76
C GLN A 170 44.54 -5.06 20.59
N GLY A 171 44.06 -4.95 19.35
CA GLY A 171 44.72 -5.46 18.14
C GLY A 171 45.66 -4.44 17.48
N ASP A 172 46.88 -4.31 18.02
CA ASP A 172 47.90 -3.42 17.45
C ASP A 172 48.58 -4.02 16.19
N SER A 173 47.83 -4.10 15.09
CA SER A 173 48.31 -4.22 13.70
C SER A 173 47.12 -4.33 12.72
N GLY A 174 46.95 -3.38 11.79
CA GLY A 174 45.82 -3.45 10.84
C GLY A 174 45.48 -2.23 9.97
N GLU A 175 46.45 -1.39 9.60
CA GLU A 175 46.36 -0.46 8.47
C GLU A 175 45.14 0.50 8.40
N GLN A 176 45.17 1.58 9.19
CA GLN A 176 44.17 2.65 9.23
C GLN A 176 44.20 3.59 8.00
N SER A 177 44.16 3.06 6.77
CA SER A 177 44.16 3.85 5.52
C SER A 177 43.00 3.53 4.56
N LEU A 178 42.11 2.61 4.94
CA LEU A 178 40.84 2.35 4.24
C LEU A 178 39.91 3.57 4.36
N GLY A 179 40.12 4.58 3.49
CA GLY A 179 39.27 5.77 3.36
C GLY A 179 37.81 5.42 3.05
N LEU A 180 36.91 6.41 3.02
CA LEU A 180 35.45 6.20 3.14
C LEU A 180 34.85 5.00 2.38
N VAL A 181 35.27 4.75 1.13
CA VAL A 181 34.86 3.56 0.35
C VAL A 181 35.36 2.25 0.98
N GLY A 182 36.65 2.18 1.33
CA GLY A 182 37.27 1.04 2.02
C GLY A 182 36.69 0.80 3.42
N GLY A 183 36.46 1.86 4.19
CA GLY A 183 35.79 1.77 5.50
C GLY A 183 34.36 1.23 5.39
N VAL A 184 33.61 1.65 4.36
CA VAL A 184 32.29 1.07 4.06
C VAL A 184 32.40 -0.39 3.61
N ILE A 185 33.38 -0.76 2.79
CA ILE A 185 33.60 -2.16 2.38
C ILE A 185 33.94 -3.03 3.61
N TYR A 186 34.84 -2.57 4.48
CA TYR A 186 35.18 -3.29 5.72
C TYR A 186 33.97 -3.43 6.64
N PHE A 187 33.17 -2.37 6.81
CA PHE A 187 31.91 -2.42 7.57
C PHE A 187 30.91 -3.40 6.95
N VAL A 188 30.75 -3.43 5.63
CA VAL A 188 29.85 -4.37 4.94
C VAL A 188 30.35 -5.82 5.05
N LEU A 189 31.66 -6.06 5.01
CA LEU A 189 32.26 -7.39 5.16
C LEU A 189 32.16 -7.91 6.61
N THR A 190 32.50 -7.08 7.60
CA THR A 190 32.34 -7.43 9.03
C THR A 190 30.87 -7.56 9.44
N ALA A 191 29.99 -6.72 8.89
CA ALA A 191 28.55 -6.93 8.98
C ALA A 191 28.16 -8.28 8.35
N GLY A 192 28.61 -8.61 7.13
CA GLY A 192 28.35 -9.90 6.49
C GLY A 192 28.78 -11.10 7.34
N LEU A 193 29.94 -11.02 7.99
CA LEU A 193 30.45 -12.05 8.89
C LEU A 193 29.65 -12.16 10.19
N THR A 194 29.23 -11.04 10.79
CA THR A 194 28.32 -11.04 11.97
C THR A 194 26.91 -11.51 11.63
N LEU A 195 26.52 -11.58 10.36
CA LEU A 195 25.28 -12.25 9.93
C LEU A 195 25.44 -13.76 10.02
N ALA A 196 26.62 -14.29 9.70
CA ALA A 196 26.93 -15.71 9.82
C ALA A 196 27.12 -16.16 11.28
N ALA A 197 27.65 -15.31 12.16
CA ALA A 197 27.89 -15.62 13.58
C ALA A 197 26.73 -16.36 14.30
N PRO A 198 25.48 -15.85 14.32
CA PRO A 198 24.36 -16.57 14.94
C PRO A 198 24.00 -17.91 14.27
N PHE A 199 24.37 -18.14 13.01
CA PHE A 199 24.23 -19.45 12.35
C PHE A 199 25.39 -20.41 12.67
N LEU A 200 26.58 -19.89 12.99
CA LEU A 200 27.66 -20.69 13.59
C LEU A 200 27.25 -21.10 15.02
N ASP A 201 26.71 -20.15 15.79
CA ASP A 201 26.24 -20.36 17.16
C ASP A 201 25.02 -21.29 17.27
N ILE A 202 24.30 -21.61 16.18
CA ILE A 202 23.29 -22.69 16.18
C ILE A 202 23.88 -24.01 16.72
N THR A 203 25.18 -24.26 16.50
CA THR A 203 25.87 -25.44 17.02
C THR A 203 26.09 -25.40 18.55
N SER A 204 26.01 -24.22 19.18
CA SER A 204 26.11 -24.06 20.65
C SER A 204 24.81 -24.43 21.39
N GLY A 205 23.71 -24.64 20.66
CA GLY A 205 22.42 -25.09 21.20
C GLY A 205 21.31 -24.03 21.12
N PHE A 206 20.40 -24.06 22.10
CA PHE A 206 19.12 -23.34 22.05
C PHE A 206 19.26 -21.81 21.93
N SER A 207 20.32 -21.23 22.50
CA SER A 207 20.65 -19.80 22.42
C SER A 207 20.90 -19.32 20.98
N GLY A 208 21.73 -20.05 20.22
CA GLY A 208 22.02 -19.71 18.82
C GLY A 208 20.80 -19.87 17.92
N VAL A 209 20.02 -20.94 18.12
CA VAL A 209 18.73 -21.14 17.41
C VAL A 209 17.77 -19.99 17.69
N LEU A 210 17.64 -19.55 18.95
CA LEU A 210 16.83 -18.39 19.32
C LEU A 210 17.33 -17.12 18.60
N GLY A 211 18.64 -16.84 18.63
CA GLY A 211 19.25 -15.68 17.96
C GLY A 211 19.01 -15.65 16.45
N ALA A 212 19.20 -16.78 15.77
CA ALA A 212 18.93 -16.93 14.35
C ALA A 212 17.45 -16.71 14.01
N LEU A 213 16.52 -17.24 14.83
CA LEU A 213 15.08 -17.00 14.68
C LEU A 213 14.71 -15.51 14.88
N ILE A 214 15.29 -14.84 15.89
CA ILE A 214 15.06 -13.40 16.14
C ILE A 214 15.48 -12.57 14.92
N ILE A 215 16.68 -12.82 14.37
CA ILE A 215 17.19 -12.12 13.20
C ILE A 215 16.33 -12.42 11.97
N PHE A 216 15.94 -13.68 11.76
CA PHE A 216 14.99 -14.05 10.71
C PHE A 216 13.66 -13.31 10.83
N PHE A 217 13.08 -13.22 12.03
CA PHE A 217 11.85 -12.45 12.25
C PHE A 217 12.05 -10.96 12.00
N GLY A 218 13.13 -10.34 12.49
CA GLY A 218 13.44 -8.92 12.22
C GLY A 218 13.57 -8.60 10.73
N LEU A 219 14.33 -9.41 9.98
CA LEU A 219 14.51 -9.27 8.53
C LEU A 219 13.19 -9.53 7.76
N ARG A 220 12.44 -10.58 8.14
CA ARG A 220 11.10 -10.87 7.59
C ARG A 220 10.13 -9.74 7.85
N THR A 221 10.16 -9.13 9.03
CA THR A 221 9.32 -8.00 9.41
C THR A 221 9.71 -6.74 8.64
N ALA A 222 10.99 -6.46 8.42
CA ALA A 222 11.43 -5.36 7.53
C ALA A 222 10.98 -5.57 6.08
N TRP A 223 11.06 -6.81 5.56
CA TRP A 223 10.54 -7.18 4.24
C TRP A 223 9.02 -7.02 4.15
N GLN A 224 8.26 -7.50 5.14
CA GLN A 224 6.80 -7.34 5.20
C GLN A 224 6.40 -5.86 5.32
N ALA A 225 7.09 -5.08 6.15
CA ALA A 225 6.86 -3.65 6.32
C ALA A 225 7.37 -2.78 5.16
N SER A 226 8.05 -3.35 4.16
CA SER A 226 8.44 -2.69 2.90
C SER A 226 7.67 -3.18 1.67
N ARG A 227 6.77 -4.17 1.83
CA ARG A 227 5.80 -4.55 0.79
C ARG A 227 4.77 -3.45 0.57
N GLY A 228 5.06 -2.55 -0.35
CA GLY A 228 4.05 -1.68 -0.98
C GLY A 228 3.21 -2.43 -2.02
N ILE A 229 2.41 -1.69 -2.78
CA ILE A 229 1.69 -2.18 -3.96
C ILE A 229 2.74 -2.54 -5.02
N GLY A 230 3.15 -3.81 -5.04
CA GLY A 230 4.35 -4.29 -5.73
C GLY A 230 4.11 -5.21 -6.92
N GLY A 231 2.86 -5.63 -7.15
CA GLY A 231 2.49 -6.42 -8.32
C GLY A 231 2.57 -5.62 -9.63
N PRO A 232 2.40 -6.27 -10.79
CA PRO A 232 1.92 -5.56 -11.97
C PRO A 232 0.58 -4.91 -11.60
N VAL A 233 0.42 -3.62 -11.92
CA VAL A 233 -0.85 -2.91 -11.71
C VAL A 233 -1.82 -3.49 -12.75
N ALA A 234 -2.69 -4.40 -12.28
CA ALA A 234 -3.54 -5.23 -13.13
C ALA A 234 -4.73 -4.41 -13.66
N ILE A 235 -4.45 -3.52 -14.62
CA ILE A 235 -5.47 -2.70 -15.28
C ILE A 235 -6.14 -3.51 -16.39
N SER A 236 -7.31 -4.09 -16.11
CA SER A 236 -8.10 -4.86 -17.06
C SER A 236 -8.80 -3.98 -18.11
N GLY A 237 -9.28 -4.60 -19.18
CA GLY A 237 -9.77 -3.94 -20.40
C GLY A 237 -8.72 -3.89 -21.51
N PRO A 238 -8.98 -3.18 -22.63
CA PRO A 238 -10.08 -2.24 -22.82
C PRO A 238 -11.46 -2.91 -22.82
N TYR A 239 -12.39 -2.32 -22.08
CA TYR A 239 -13.81 -2.63 -22.17
C TYR A 239 -14.50 -1.48 -22.91
N GLN A 240 -15.33 -1.76 -23.90
CA GLN A 240 -16.07 -0.71 -24.61
C GLN A 240 -17.26 -0.25 -23.75
N VAL A 241 -17.53 1.06 -23.74
CA VAL A 241 -18.72 1.65 -23.11
C VAL A 241 -20.00 1.28 -23.88
N ASN A 242 -19.86 1.05 -25.19
CA ASN A 242 -20.91 0.47 -26.02
C ASN A 242 -20.26 -0.55 -26.99
N PRO A 243 -20.48 -1.88 -26.83
CA PRO A 243 -20.00 -2.84 -27.80
C PRO A 243 -20.84 -2.73 -29.08
N SER A 244 -20.23 -2.25 -30.17
CA SER A 244 -20.85 -2.31 -31.50
C SER A 244 -21.21 -3.76 -31.82
N PRO A 245 -22.46 -4.08 -32.22
CA PRO A 245 -22.80 -5.43 -32.66
C PRO A 245 -21.91 -5.80 -33.85
N THR A 246 -21.25 -6.94 -33.76
CA THR A 246 -20.42 -7.48 -34.84
C THR A 246 -21.34 -7.84 -36.02
N PRO A 247 -21.02 -7.42 -37.26
CA PRO A 247 -21.79 -7.81 -38.45
C PRO A 247 -21.54 -9.27 -38.85
#